data_AF-A0A3D3RF90-F1
#
_entry.id   AF-A0A3D3RF90-F1
#
_cell.length_a   1.000
_cell.length_b   1.000
_cell.length_c   1.000
_cell.angle_alpha   90.00
_cell.angle_beta   90.00
_cell.angle_gamma   90.00
#
_symmetry.space_group_name_H-M   'P 1'
#
loop_
_entity.id
_entity.type
_entity.pdbx_description
1 polymer ?
#
loop_
_entity_poly.entity_id
_entity_poly.type
_entity_poly.pdbx_seq_one_letter_code
_entity_poly.pdbx_strand_id
1 'polypeptide(L)'
;MHWHYVFETGPLWALIFARVTQTLFGIWRDLERPLMSWLWSAMILIAVATNLTAIPPLWTVSKLEIVINNVAFSKLKHFQFQQMIHNHPQIKQPSLILVAHDPSDRHIDYVINDPQLNTSVLTGRYRPEQHTPAQLQSLFPDRTLYLFDVAQNRLSRWNGRFWEPV
;
A
#
# COMPACT_ATOMS: atom_id res chain seq x y z
N MET A 1 5.23 -13.39 1.55
CA MET A 1 5.61 -13.95 0.25
C MET A 1 4.39 -14.55 -0.47
N HIS A 2 3.36 -13.73 -0.80
CA HIS A 2 2.13 -14.20 -1.49
C HIS A 2 1.73 -13.30 -2.67
N TRP A 3 2.54 -12.30 -3.02
CA TRP A 3 2.19 -11.30 -4.03
C TRP A 3 2.33 -11.80 -5.46
N HIS A 4 3.16 -12.82 -5.71
CA HIS A 4 3.38 -13.38 -7.04
C HIS A 4 2.12 -14.05 -7.63
N TYR A 5 1.32 -14.73 -6.81
CA TYR A 5 0.09 -15.38 -7.27
C TYR A 5 -0.96 -14.38 -7.79
N VAL A 6 -1.02 -13.16 -7.26
CA VAL A 6 -1.99 -12.15 -7.73
C VAL A 6 -1.61 -11.62 -9.11
N PHE A 7 -0.32 -11.41 -9.36
CA PHE A 7 0.18 -10.88 -10.63
C PHE A 7 0.16 -11.90 -11.77
N GLU A 8 0.18 -13.19 -11.48
CA GLU A 8 0.10 -14.25 -12.50
C GLU A 8 -1.36 -14.66 -12.78
N THR A 9 -2.19 -14.73 -11.74
CA THR A 9 -3.55 -15.25 -11.86
C THR A 9 -4.49 -14.28 -12.56
N GLY A 10 -4.33 -12.95 -12.34
CA GLY A 10 -5.15 -11.93 -13.00
C GLY A 10 -5.03 -11.94 -14.54
N PRO A 11 -3.82 -11.82 -15.10
CA PRO A 11 -3.59 -11.94 -16.54
C PRO A 11 -4.02 -13.30 -17.10
N LEU A 12 -3.81 -14.39 -16.37
CA LEU A 12 -4.27 -15.71 -16.79
C LEU A 12 -5.80 -15.77 -16.95
N TRP A 13 -6.57 -15.23 -16.00
CA TRP A 13 -8.02 -15.13 -16.12
C TRP A 13 -8.45 -14.27 -17.31
N ALA A 14 -7.76 -13.16 -17.57
CA ALA A 14 -8.04 -12.32 -18.72
C ALA A 14 -7.81 -13.07 -20.05
N LEU A 15 -6.74 -13.85 -20.14
CA LEU A 15 -6.44 -14.68 -21.32
C LEU A 15 -7.46 -15.80 -21.51
N ILE A 16 -7.82 -16.50 -20.42
CA ILE A 16 -8.87 -17.54 -20.45
C ILE A 16 -10.19 -16.92 -20.93
N PHE A 17 -10.58 -15.78 -20.35
CA PHE A 17 -11.81 -15.07 -20.72
C PHE A 17 -11.83 -14.63 -22.19
N ALA A 18 -10.71 -14.07 -22.67
CA ALA A 18 -10.55 -13.67 -24.07
C ALA A 18 -10.68 -14.88 -25.00
N ARG A 19 -10.01 -16.00 -24.68
CA ARG A 19 -10.06 -17.22 -25.48
C ARG A 19 -11.46 -17.85 -25.52
N VAL A 20 -12.15 -17.87 -24.38
CA VAL A 20 -13.54 -18.36 -24.29
C VAL A 20 -14.46 -17.48 -25.15
N THR A 21 -14.35 -16.15 -25.02
CA THR A 21 -15.14 -15.20 -25.82
C THR A 21 -14.91 -15.38 -27.33
N GLN A 22 -13.63 -15.49 -27.74
CA GLN A 22 -13.28 -15.75 -29.14
C GLN A 22 -13.89 -17.06 -29.66
N THR A 23 -13.83 -18.12 -28.85
CA THR A 23 -14.35 -19.44 -29.22
C THR A 23 -15.87 -19.42 -29.36
N LEU A 24 -16.58 -18.79 -28.41
CA LEU A 24 -18.03 -18.63 -28.46
C LEU A 24 -18.47 -17.83 -29.69
N PHE A 25 -17.75 -16.75 -30.02
CA PHE A 25 -18.04 -15.95 -31.21
C PHE A 25 -17.85 -16.73 -32.51
N GLY A 26 -16.79 -17.56 -32.58
CA GLY A 26 -16.58 -18.50 -33.68
C GLY A 26 -17.76 -19.46 -33.83
N ILE A 27 -18.12 -20.15 -32.75
CA ILE A 27 -19.22 -21.12 -32.73
C ILE A 27 -20.56 -20.46 -33.13
N TRP A 28 -20.88 -19.29 -32.59
CA TRP A 28 -22.15 -18.62 -32.91
C TRP A 28 -22.19 -18.05 -34.32
N ARG A 29 -21.04 -17.66 -34.86
CA ARG A 29 -20.95 -17.27 -36.27
C ARG A 29 -21.21 -18.48 -37.18
N ASP A 30 -20.59 -19.62 -36.87
CA ASP A 30 -20.74 -20.86 -37.65
C ASP A 30 -22.17 -21.43 -37.54
N LEU A 31 -22.85 -21.19 -36.43
CA LEU A 31 -24.27 -21.55 -36.21
C LEU A 31 -25.27 -20.50 -36.73
N GLU A 32 -24.82 -19.45 -37.43
CA GLU A 32 -25.66 -18.35 -37.93
C GLU A 32 -26.49 -17.64 -36.84
N ARG A 33 -25.93 -17.51 -35.63
CA ARG A 33 -26.56 -16.86 -34.46
C ARG A 33 -25.81 -15.60 -34.01
N PRO A 34 -25.70 -14.55 -34.84
CA PRO A 34 -24.93 -13.35 -34.51
C PRO A 34 -25.50 -12.57 -33.32
N LEU A 35 -26.79 -12.72 -33.04
CA LEU A 35 -27.44 -12.09 -31.88
C LEU A 35 -26.82 -12.53 -30.55
N MET A 36 -26.33 -13.77 -30.46
CA MET A 36 -25.69 -14.27 -29.24
C MET A 36 -24.38 -13.55 -28.93
N SER A 37 -23.59 -13.20 -29.95
CA SER A 37 -22.36 -12.40 -29.79
C SER A 37 -22.67 -10.99 -29.28
N TRP A 38 -23.77 -10.40 -29.73
CA TRP A 38 -24.26 -9.11 -29.23
C TRP A 38 -24.71 -9.19 -27.77
N LEU A 39 -25.48 -10.21 -27.42
CA LEU A 39 -25.93 -10.43 -26.04
C LEU A 39 -24.74 -10.64 -25.10
N TRP A 40 -23.75 -11.44 -25.51
CA TRP A 40 -22.52 -11.64 -24.74
C TRP A 40 -21.74 -10.34 -24.55
N SER A 41 -21.58 -9.55 -25.61
CA SER A 41 -20.91 -8.24 -25.52
C SER A 41 -21.65 -7.28 -24.60
N ALA A 42 -22.99 -7.25 -24.67
CA ALA A 42 -23.81 -6.44 -23.78
C ALA A 42 -23.67 -6.88 -22.31
N MET A 43 -23.63 -8.18 -22.04
CA MET A 43 -23.38 -8.71 -20.69
C MET A 43 -22.02 -8.29 -20.15
N ILE A 44 -20.95 -8.36 -20.96
CA ILE A 44 -19.61 -7.90 -20.57
C ILE A 44 -19.64 -6.42 -20.24
N LEU A 45 -20.25 -5.60 -21.12
CA LEU A 45 -20.30 -4.16 -20.94
C LEU A 45 -21.06 -3.79 -19.67
N ILE A 46 -22.18 -4.45 -19.39
CA ILE A 46 -22.93 -4.28 -18.15
C ILE A 46 -22.08 -4.71 -16.94
N ALA A 47 -21.38 -5.84 -17.00
CA ALA A 47 -20.52 -6.29 -15.90
C ALA A 47 -19.35 -5.32 -15.62
N VAL A 48 -18.78 -4.71 -16.66
CA VAL A 48 -17.76 -3.65 -16.50
C VAL A 48 -18.39 -2.39 -15.91
N ALA A 49 -19.53 -1.95 -16.45
CA ALA A 49 -20.24 -0.77 -16.00
C ALA A 49 -20.65 -0.86 -14.51
N THR A 50 -21.13 -2.02 -14.05
CA THR A 50 -21.48 -2.22 -12.63
C THR A 50 -20.27 -2.23 -11.70
N ASN A 51 -19.08 -2.60 -12.17
CA ASN A 51 -17.86 -2.47 -11.36
C ASN A 51 -17.34 -1.02 -11.29
N LEU A 52 -17.63 -0.21 -12.31
CA LEU A 52 -17.16 1.18 -12.42
C LEU A 52 -18.14 2.20 -11.81
N THR A 53 -19.44 1.91 -11.78
CA THR A 53 -20.48 2.86 -11.39
C THR A 53 -21.13 2.49 -10.06
N ALA A 54 -21.53 3.52 -9.29
CA ALA A 54 -22.44 3.37 -8.16
C ALA A 54 -23.84 3.82 -8.61
N ILE A 55 -24.85 2.95 -8.48
CA ILE A 55 -26.25 3.27 -8.79
C ILE A 55 -27.10 2.96 -7.56
N PRO A 56 -27.34 3.93 -6.66
CA PRO A 56 -28.24 3.75 -5.53
C PRO A 56 -29.69 3.55 -6.01
N PRO A 57 -30.47 2.62 -5.43
CA PRO A 57 -30.20 1.78 -4.27
C PRO A 57 -29.60 0.39 -4.59
N LEU A 58 -29.31 0.07 -5.86
CA LEU A 58 -28.94 -1.29 -6.30
C LEU A 58 -27.49 -1.66 -5.94
N TRP A 59 -26.56 -0.72 -6.03
CA TRP A 59 -25.17 -0.88 -5.56
C TRP A 59 -24.59 0.49 -5.19
N THR A 60 -24.27 0.65 -3.91
CA THR A 60 -23.98 1.95 -3.28
C THR A 60 -22.53 2.40 -3.39
N VAL A 61 -21.60 1.53 -3.80
CA VAL A 61 -20.17 1.85 -3.87
C VAL A 61 -19.54 1.26 -5.13
N SER A 62 -18.78 2.08 -5.86
CA SER A 62 -17.98 1.62 -6.99
C SER A 62 -16.75 0.86 -6.49
N LYS A 63 -16.47 -0.33 -7.05
CA LYS A 63 -15.25 -1.08 -6.68
C LYS A 63 -13.99 -0.34 -7.09
N LEU A 64 -14.04 0.40 -8.19
CA LEU A 64 -12.93 1.27 -8.60
C LEU A 64 -12.67 2.34 -7.56
N GLU A 65 -13.73 2.98 -7.05
CA GLU A 65 -13.62 4.01 -6.01
C GLU A 65 -13.04 3.45 -4.70
N ILE A 66 -13.43 2.24 -4.30
CA ILE A 66 -12.83 1.54 -3.15
C ILE A 66 -11.32 1.33 -3.35
N VAL A 67 -10.91 0.83 -4.52
CA VAL A 67 -9.49 0.58 -4.82
C VAL A 67 -8.70 1.88 -4.87
N ILE A 68 -9.23 2.90 -5.54
CA ILE A 68 -8.60 4.23 -5.62
C ILE A 68 -8.47 4.82 -4.22
N ASN A 69 -9.52 4.78 -3.41
CA ASN A 69 -9.49 5.31 -2.04
C ASN A 69 -8.47 4.57 -1.18
N ASN A 70 -8.39 3.24 -1.26
CA ASN A 70 -7.39 2.47 -0.53
C ASN A 70 -5.95 2.83 -0.94
N VAL A 71 -5.67 2.90 -2.25
CA VAL A 71 -4.32 3.24 -2.75
C VAL A 71 -3.96 4.70 -2.45
N ALA A 72 -4.91 5.62 -2.64
CA ALA A 72 -4.74 7.03 -2.33
C ALA A 72 -4.49 7.24 -0.84
N PHE A 73 -5.20 6.52 0.03
CA PHE A 73 -5.03 6.57 1.48
C PHE A 73 -3.64 6.10 1.92
N SER A 74 -3.14 5.00 1.37
CA SER A 74 -1.77 4.54 1.66
C SER A 74 -0.72 5.55 1.17
N LYS A 75 -0.86 6.07 -0.05
CA LYS A 75 0.07 7.09 -0.60
C LYS A 75 0.04 8.38 0.21
N LEU A 76 -1.14 8.82 0.63
CA LEU A 76 -1.31 10.01 1.46
C LEU A 76 -0.63 9.84 2.83
N LYS A 77 -0.83 8.71 3.50
CA LYS A 77 -0.17 8.41 4.78
C LYS A 77 1.35 8.40 4.66
N HIS A 78 1.88 7.82 3.58
CA HIS A 78 3.32 7.85 3.29
C HIS A 78 3.83 9.28 3.07
N PHE A 79 3.11 10.07 2.27
CA PHE A 79 3.46 11.45 2.01
C PHE A 79 3.43 12.29 3.28
N GLN A 80 2.38 12.16 4.10
CA GLN A 80 2.26 12.84 5.40
C GLN A 80 3.40 12.49 6.34
N PHE A 81 3.80 11.21 6.41
CA PHE A 81 4.93 10.77 7.23
C PHE A 81 6.25 11.40 6.74
N GLN A 82 6.52 11.37 5.43
CA GLN A 82 7.72 11.97 4.87
C GLN A 82 7.74 13.50 5.08
N GLN A 83 6.59 14.16 4.88
CA GLN A 83 6.44 15.59 5.12
C GLN A 83 6.63 15.94 6.60
N MET A 84 6.11 15.14 7.53
CA MET A 84 6.34 15.30 8.96
C MET A 84 7.82 15.19 9.28
N ILE A 85 8.51 14.14 8.82
CA ILE A 85 9.95 13.97 9.07
C ILE A 85 10.75 15.18 8.57
N HIS A 86 10.46 15.63 7.35
CA HIS A 86 11.23 16.69 6.71
C HIS A 86 11.01 18.06 7.35
N ASN A 87 9.79 18.33 7.82
CA ASN A 87 9.39 19.65 8.31
C ASN A 87 9.36 19.75 9.84
N HIS A 88 9.61 18.67 10.60
CA HIS A 88 9.56 18.74 12.05
C HIS A 88 10.73 19.56 12.61
N PRO A 89 10.49 20.68 13.30
CA PRO A 89 11.55 21.60 13.72
C PRO A 89 12.52 21.00 14.75
N GLN A 90 12.08 19.98 15.49
CA GLN A 90 12.88 19.34 16.54
C GLN A 90 13.63 18.08 16.08
N ILE A 91 13.49 17.66 14.81
CA ILE A 91 14.27 16.54 14.26
C ILE A 91 15.66 17.06 13.88
N LYS A 92 16.67 16.63 14.63
CA LYS A 92 18.08 16.93 14.35
C LYS A 92 18.66 15.88 13.39
N GLN A 93 19.31 16.34 12.33
CA GLN A 93 19.98 15.48 11.37
C GLN A 93 21.49 15.41 11.69
N PRO A 94 22.16 14.26 11.47
CA PRO A 94 21.60 13.03 10.93
C PRO A 94 20.80 12.26 12.00
N SER A 95 19.73 11.58 11.57
CA SER A 95 18.80 10.87 12.47
C SER A 95 18.51 9.44 12.01
N LEU A 96 18.09 8.64 12.99
CA LEU A 96 17.48 7.32 12.79
C LEU A 96 16.08 7.35 13.41
N ILE A 97 15.05 7.18 12.59
CA ILE A 97 13.64 7.21 12.98
C ILE A 97 13.12 5.78 13.02
N LEU A 98 12.84 5.30 14.22
CA LEU A 98 12.27 4.00 14.48
C LEU A 98 10.74 4.11 14.44
N VAL A 99 10.10 3.37 13.56
CA VAL A 99 8.64 3.36 13.40
C VAL A 99 8.06 2.21 14.21
N ALA A 100 7.23 2.53 15.20
CA ALA A 100 6.34 1.58 15.84
C ALA A 100 5.04 1.50 15.04
N HIS A 101 4.86 0.38 14.33
CA HIS A 101 3.66 0.15 13.52
C HIS A 101 2.43 -0.03 14.39
N ASP A 102 1.29 0.45 13.88
CA ASP A 102 -0.02 0.13 14.43
C ASP A 102 -0.33 -1.36 14.21
N PRO A 103 -0.56 -2.16 15.26
CA PRO A 103 -0.91 -3.57 15.13
C PRO A 103 -2.20 -3.83 14.31
N SER A 104 -3.08 -2.82 14.24
CA SER A 104 -4.34 -2.88 13.49
C SER A 104 -4.17 -2.60 11.99
N ASP A 105 -3.08 -1.94 11.58
CA ASP A 105 -2.78 -1.60 10.18
C ASP A 105 -1.54 -2.37 9.67
N ARG A 106 -1.77 -3.56 9.11
CA ARG A 106 -0.71 -4.43 8.58
C ARG A 106 -0.28 -4.07 7.15
N HIS A 107 -0.94 -3.12 6.51
CA HIS A 107 -0.81 -2.89 5.08
C HIS A 107 0.17 -1.76 4.72
N ILE A 108 0.59 -0.94 5.70
CA ILE A 108 1.45 0.22 5.45
C ILE A 108 2.81 0.05 6.15
N ASP A 109 3.85 0.00 5.34
CA ASP A 109 5.24 -0.09 5.81
C ASP A 109 5.98 1.23 5.55
N TYR A 110 6.08 2.07 6.57
CA TYR A 110 6.72 3.38 6.49
C TYR A 110 8.24 3.35 6.33
N VAL A 111 8.88 2.18 6.41
CA VAL A 111 10.34 2.04 6.36
C VAL A 111 10.81 2.01 4.92
N ILE A 112 11.32 3.16 4.45
CA ILE A 112 11.86 3.35 3.12
C ILE A 112 13.21 4.05 3.29
N ASN A 113 14.29 3.38 2.88
CA ASN A 113 15.63 3.96 2.85
C ASN A 113 16.21 3.86 1.46
N ASP A 114 17.14 4.78 1.16
CA ASP A 114 18.01 4.62 0.00
C ASP A 114 18.91 3.38 0.19
N PRO A 115 19.13 2.56 -0.86
CA PRO A 115 20.04 1.41 -0.80
C PRO A 115 21.44 1.71 -0.28
N GLN A 116 21.94 2.94 -0.44
CA GLN A 116 23.28 3.34 0.00
C GLN A 116 23.38 3.59 1.51
N LEU A 117 22.26 3.72 2.23
CA LEU A 117 22.17 3.95 3.70
C LEU A 117 22.98 5.16 4.23
N ASN A 118 23.42 6.05 3.33
CA ASN A 118 24.22 7.23 3.62
C ASN A 118 23.36 8.50 3.78
N THR A 119 22.04 8.38 3.67
CA THR A 119 21.11 9.51 3.78
C THR A 119 21.11 10.12 5.18
N SER A 120 20.84 11.42 5.28
CA SER A 120 20.82 12.13 6.57
C SER A 120 19.74 11.61 7.52
N VAL A 121 18.63 11.12 6.98
CA VAL A 121 17.58 10.43 7.72
C VAL A 121 17.53 8.98 7.29
N LEU A 122 17.60 8.08 8.26
CA LEU A 122 17.30 6.66 8.09
C LEU A 122 16.01 6.34 8.82
N THR A 123 15.19 5.48 8.23
CA THR A 123 13.97 4.94 8.85
C THR A 123 14.18 3.46 9.15
N GLY A 124 13.64 2.98 10.26
CA GLY A 124 13.76 1.58 10.64
C GLY A 124 12.52 1.12 11.40
N ARG A 125 12.29 -0.19 11.47
CA ARG A 125 11.19 -0.73 12.28
C ARG A 125 11.62 -0.80 13.73
N TYR A 126 10.80 -0.30 14.64
CA TYR A 126 11.06 -0.45 16.07
C TYR A 126 10.80 -1.90 16.49
N ARG A 127 11.84 -2.60 16.94
CA ARG A 127 11.78 -3.99 17.40
C ARG A 127 12.57 -4.15 18.70
N PRO A 128 11.99 -3.77 19.84
CA PRO A 128 12.70 -3.78 21.13
C PRO A 128 13.16 -5.18 21.54
N GLU A 129 12.44 -6.23 21.09
CA GLU A 129 12.78 -7.64 21.30
C GLU A 129 14.11 -8.05 20.61
N GLN A 130 14.48 -7.37 19.51
CA GLN A 130 15.66 -7.69 18.70
C GLN A 130 16.82 -6.76 19.01
N HIS A 131 16.55 -5.46 19.10
CA HIS A 131 17.55 -4.43 19.35
C HIS A 131 17.01 -3.40 20.33
N THR A 132 17.73 -3.22 21.45
CA THR A 132 17.39 -2.18 22.42
C THR A 132 17.79 -0.81 21.88
N PRO A 133 17.12 0.29 22.29
CA PRO A 133 17.50 1.64 21.87
C PRO A 133 18.97 1.99 22.19
N ALA A 134 19.49 1.47 23.31
CA ALA A 134 20.90 1.64 23.69
C ALA A 134 21.87 0.96 22.70
N GLN A 135 21.54 -0.25 22.23
CA GLN A 135 22.33 -0.95 21.20
C GLN A 135 22.27 -0.22 19.85
N LEU A 136 21.09 0.32 19.49
CA LEU A 136 20.96 1.10 18.26
C LEU A 136 21.77 2.40 18.34
N GLN A 137 21.85 3.04 19.51
CA GLN A 137 22.68 4.22 19.71
C GLN A 137 24.17 3.91 19.55
N SER A 138 24.61 2.72 19.98
CA SER A 138 26.02 2.32 19.78
C SER A 138 26.33 1.92 18.34
N LEU A 139 25.36 1.38 17.61
CA LEU A 139 25.51 1.05 16.17
C LEU A 139 25.47 2.29 15.27
N PHE A 140 24.73 3.32 15.67
CA PHE A 140 24.60 4.58 14.95
C PHE A 140 24.98 5.77 15.86
N PRO A 141 26.26 5.88 16.28
CA PRO A 141 26.69 6.87 17.26
C PRO A 141 26.49 8.31 16.76
N ASP A 142 26.63 8.52 15.46
CA ASP A 142 26.54 9.85 14.84
C ASP A 142 25.10 10.32 14.66
N ARG A 143 24.09 9.47 14.91
CA ARG A 143 22.69 9.75 14.60
C ARG A 143 21.86 9.95 15.86
N THR A 144 20.95 10.92 15.80
CA THR A 144 19.94 11.10 16.84
C THR A 144 18.80 10.09 16.63
N LEU A 145 18.47 9.34 17.68
CA LEU A 145 17.39 8.36 17.67
C LEU A 145 16.03 9.01 17.97
N TYR A 146 15.06 8.74 17.10
CA TYR A 146 13.66 9.09 17.30
C TYR A 146 12.78 7.84 17.21
N LEU A 147 11.66 7.84 17.92
CA LEU A 147 10.60 6.86 17.87
C LEU A 147 9.34 7.56 17.36
N PHE A 148 8.77 7.05 16.27
CA PHE A 148 7.48 7.48 15.76
C PHE A 148 6.45 6.38 16.01
N ASP A 149 5.46 6.69 16.84
CA ASP A 149 4.31 5.83 17.09
C ASP A 149 3.20 6.16 16.09
N VAL A 150 2.93 5.23 15.16
CA VAL A 150 1.94 5.41 14.09
C VAL A 150 0.52 5.45 14.66
N ALA A 151 0.22 4.65 15.69
CA ALA A 151 -1.12 4.56 16.27
C ALA A 151 -1.47 5.85 17.04
N GLN A 152 -0.49 6.43 17.72
CA GLN A 152 -0.66 7.67 18.50
C GLN A 152 -0.31 8.94 17.72
N ASN A 153 0.23 8.80 16.51
CA ASN A 153 0.82 9.89 15.72
C ASN A 153 1.77 10.76 16.55
N ARG A 154 2.67 10.12 17.32
CA ARG A 154 3.53 10.78 18.31
C ARG A 154 4.99 10.55 18.00
N LEU A 155 5.78 11.62 18.02
CA LEU A 155 7.23 11.58 17.93
C LEU A 155 7.84 11.62 19.34
N SER A 156 8.89 10.83 19.56
CA SER A 156 9.67 10.86 20.78
C SER A 156 11.15 10.72 20.46
N ARG A 157 12.03 11.27 21.29
CA ARG A 157 13.48 11.24 21.15
C ARG A 157 14.09 10.39 22.24
N TRP A 158 15.13 9.63 21.90
CA TRP A 158 15.91 8.90 22.90
C TRP A 158 16.85 9.85 23.65
N ASN A 159 16.79 9.84 24.99
CA ASN A 159 17.69 10.63 25.84
C ASN A 159 18.84 9.79 26.46
N GLY A 160 18.94 8.50 26.13
CA GLY A 160 19.89 7.56 26.75
C GLY A 160 19.28 6.63 27.79
N ARG A 161 18.06 6.90 28.26
CA ARG A 161 17.36 6.08 29.28
C ARG A 161 15.91 5.76 28.91
N PHE A 162 15.17 6.72 28.35
CA PHE A 162 13.79 6.57 27.95
C PHE A 162 13.46 7.43 26.71
N TRP A 163 12.27 7.21 26.16
CA TRP A 163 11.73 7.99 25.06
C TRP A 163 11.04 9.25 25.61
N GLU A 164 11.53 10.42 25.26
CA GLU A 164 10.96 11.71 25.62
C GLU A 164 10.08 12.24 24.48
N PRO A 165 8.83 12.64 24.73
CA PRO A 165 8.00 13.30 23.71
C PRO A 165 8.69 14.54 23.14
N VAL A 166 8.52 14.75 21.85
CA VAL A 166 9.10 15.87 21.10
C VAL A 166 8.00 16.80 20.64
#